data_AF-A0AAU4PPW6-F1
#
_entry.id   AF-A0AAU4PPW6-F1
#
_cell.length_a   1.000
_cell.length_b   1.000
_cell.length_c   1.000
_cell.angle_alpha   90.00
_cell.angle_beta   90.00
_cell.angle_gamma   90.00
#
_symmetry.space_group_name_H-M   'P 1'
#
loop_
_entity.id
_entity.type
_entity.pdbx_description
1 polymer ?
#
loop_
_entity_poly.entity_id
_entity_poly.type
_entity_poly.pdbx_seq_one_letter_code
_entity_poly.pdbx_strand_id
1 'polypeptide(L)'
;MSSPAPHPRYAVRIPADVDREDTVLAQLTARQLLLLSVTGVVLYGLWTVSHPFVPAAVFLVVALPVAGATAVLALGHRDGLSLDRLCLAAMRQRTTPRHQIAAPEGIHPPPTWLARYATTPDGRKPTDSAAVPLQLPARDVTDTGVIDLGPDGLAVIGVCGTVNFALRTATEQESLVGVFGRYLHSLTAPVQILVRAERLDLNAQIAELYECAPALPHPALEAAAREHADYLVALADRVDLLRRQVLLVLREPLLSHSSNPAEGDGAGPRTLTGFARRRHSRQPSASAATRRAAEARLTRRLTEAVELLGPIGITVTPLDAGEATAVLSAACNPDGLLRPSSEIAGADEVITATTGPYEDHEGREPP
;
A
#
# COMPACT_ATOMS: atom_id res chain seq x y z
N MET A 1 -39.08 -38.73 -2.51
CA MET A 1 -37.82 -38.20 -3.08
C MET A 1 -38.06 -36.76 -3.50
N SER A 2 -37.87 -35.81 -2.58
CA SER A 2 -37.91 -34.38 -2.90
C SER A 2 -36.49 -33.92 -3.17
N SER A 3 -36.24 -33.48 -4.40
CA SER A 3 -34.99 -32.85 -4.81
C SER A 3 -34.78 -31.56 -4.00
N PRO A 4 -33.62 -31.34 -3.35
CA PRO A 4 -33.35 -30.05 -2.73
C PRO A 4 -33.23 -28.99 -3.82
N ALA A 5 -33.96 -27.89 -3.63
CA ALA A 5 -33.93 -26.75 -4.55
C ALA A 5 -32.51 -26.18 -4.64
N PRO A 6 -32.04 -25.75 -5.83
CA PRO A 6 -30.75 -25.10 -5.95
C PRO A 6 -30.77 -23.79 -5.16
N HIS A 7 -29.94 -23.69 -4.12
CA HIS A 7 -29.72 -22.44 -3.40
C HIS A 7 -29.33 -21.35 -4.39
N PRO A 8 -30.00 -20.18 -4.39
CA PRO A 8 -29.59 -19.07 -5.24
C PRO A 8 -28.18 -18.68 -4.83
N ARG A 9 -27.21 -18.91 -5.72
CA ARG A 9 -25.87 -18.33 -5.59
C ARG A 9 -26.08 -16.82 -5.59
N TYR A 10 -26.04 -16.20 -4.42
CA TYR A 10 -25.89 -14.75 -4.28
C TYR A 10 -24.49 -14.39 -4.82
N ALA A 11 -24.36 -14.43 -6.15
CA ALA A 11 -23.23 -13.86 -6.85
C ALA A 11 -23.43 -12.35 -6.83
N VAL A 12 -23.18 -11.74 -5.68
CA VAL A 12 -23.00 -10.30 -5.59
C VAL A 12 -21.82 -10.02 -6.52
N ARG A 13 -22.08 -9.33 -7.64
CA ARG A 13 -21.02 -8.83 -8.51
C ARG A 13 -20.29 -7.75 -7.73
N ILE A 14 -19.26 -8.16 -7.00
CA ILE A 14 -18.30 -7.23 -6.40
C ILE A 14 -17.58 -6.58 -7.60
N PRO A 15 -17.71 -5.26 -7.79
CA PRO A 15 -16.99 -4.58 -8.85
C PRO A 15 -15.49 -4.83 -8.67
N ALA A 16 -14.78 -5.06 -9.78
CA ALA A 16 -13.35 -5.37 -9.75
C ALA A 16 -12.49 -4.24 -9.15
N ASP A 17 -13.06 -3.05 -9.02
CA ASP A 17 -12.44 -1.87 -8.43
C ASP A 17 -13.35 -1.35 -7.31
N VAL A 18 -12.96 -1.65 -6.06
CA VAL A 18 -13.69 -1.28 -4.83
C VAL A 18 -13.39 0.17 -4.44
N ASP A 19 -12.30 0.76 -4.95
CA ASP A 19 -11.88 2.15 -4.69
C ASP A 19 -12.45 3.15 -5.72
N ARG A 20 -13.51 2.77 -6.44
CA ARG A 20 -14.14 3.65 -7.44
C ARG A 20 -14.71 4.90 -6.75
N GLU A 21 -14.16 6.08 -7.08
CA GLU A 21 -14.68 7.35 -6.59
C GLU A 21 -16.18 7.49 -6.90
N ASP A 22 -16.96 7.97 -5.93
CA ASP A 22 -18.40 8.17 -6.09
C ASP A 22 -18.70 9.07 -7.29
N THR A 23 -19.55 8.55 -8.19
CA THR A 23 -20.01 9.29 -9.36
C THR A 23 -21.20 10.16 -9.00
N VAL A 24 -21.12 11.46 -9.26
CA VAL A 24 -22.16 12.42 -8.86
C VAL A 24 -23.17 12.66 -9.97
N LEU A 25 -22.72 12.76 -11.22
CA LEU A 25 -23.57 13.04 -12.38
C LEU A 25 -23.03 12.34 -13.62
N ALA A 26 -23.89 11.67 -14.38
CA ALA A 26 -23.55 11.05 -15.67
C ALA A 26 -22.31 10.11 -15.63
N GLN A 27 -22.16 9.34 -14.55
CA GLN A 27 -21.00 8.46 -14.30
C GLN A 27 -19.65 9.18 -14.18
N LEU A 28 -19.63 10.51 -14.02
CA LEU A 28 -18.42 11.29 -13.76
C LEU A 28 -18.24 11.53 -12.26
N THR A 29 -16.99 11.50 -11.81
CA THR A 29 -16.65 11.84 -10.43
C THR A 29 -16.80 13.34 -10.20
N ALA A 30 -17.00 13.76 -8.94
CA ALA A 30 -17.05 15.17 -8.58
C ALA A 30 -15.80 15.93 -9.08
N ARG A 31 -14.64 15.28 -9.01
CA ARG A 31 -13.35 15.80 -9.47
C ARG A 31 -13.32 16.02 -10.98
N GLN A 32 -13.80 15.04 -11.76
CA GLN A 32 -13.89 15.15 -13.22
C GLN A 32 -14.81 16.28 -13.66
N LEU A 33 -15.99 16.37 -13.03
CA LEU A 33 -16.94 17.45 -13.29
C LEU A 33 -16.36 18.82 -12.94
N LEU A 34 -15.66 18.93 -11.82
CA LEU A 34 -15.00 20.18 -11.42
C LEU A 34 -13.92 20.59 -12.44
N LEU A 35 -13.06 19.65 -12.86
CA LEU A 35 -12.00 19.96 -13.80
C LEU A 35 -12.54 20.40 -15.17
N LEU A 36 -13.57 19.71 -15.68
CA LEU A 36 -14.22 20.03 -16.94
C LEU A 36 -15.00 21.36 -16.86
N SER A 37 -15.77 21.58 -15.80
CA SER A 37 -16.56 22.80 -15.62
C SER A 37 -15.67 24.04 -15.45
N VAL A 38 -14.63 23.96 -14.61
CA VAL A 38 -13.67 25.07 -14.44
C VAL A 38 -12.99 25.40 -15.77
N THR A 39 -12.55 24.39 -16.52
CA THR A 39 -11.94 24.62 -17.84
C THR A 39 -12.93 25.26 -18.82
N GLY A 40 -14.19 24.80 -18.84
CA GLY A 40 -15.24 25.39 -19.66
C GLY A 40 -15.53 26.85 -19.30
N VAL A 41 -15.63 27.17 -18.01
CA VAL A 41 -15.84 28.55 -17.51
C VAL A 41 -14.66 29.45 -17.89
N VAL A 42 -13.43 28.97 -17.74
CA VAL A 42 -12.22 29.73 -18.11
C VAL A 42 -12.18 29.99 -19.62
N LEU A 43 -12.41 28.97 -20.45
CA LEU A 43 -12.44 29.12 -21.91
C LEU A 43 -13.57 30.07 -22.36
N TYR A 44 -14.74 29.98 -21.74
CA TYR A 44 -15.85 30.89 -22.02
C TYR A 44 -15.51 32.34 -21.63
N GLY A 45 -14.93 32.56 -20.45
CA GLY A 45 -14.47 33.87 -20.01
C GLY A 45 -13.36 34.44 -20.92
N LEU A 46 -12.44 33.59 -21.38
CA LEU A 46 -11.41 34.02 -22.34
C LEU A 46 -12.03 34.39 -23.69
N TRP A 47 -13.03 33.63 -24.15
CA TRP A 47 -13.77 33.92 -25.37
C TRP A 47 -14.49 35.27 -25.28
N THR A 48 -15.21 35.54 -24.20
CA THR A 48 -15.99 36.79 -24.06
C THR A 48 -15.11 38.04 -24.15
N VAL A 49 -13.89 37.98 -23.59
CA VAL A 49 -12.91 39.07 -23.63
C VAL A 49 -12.20 39.17 -24.99
N SER A 50 -11.91 38.03 -25.63
CA SER A 50 -11.09 38.00 -26.86
C SER A 50 -11.88 38.10 -28.17
N HIS A 51 -13.17 37.74 -28.19
CA HIS A 51 -13.98 37.75 -29.41
C HIS A 51 -14.02 39.11 -30.16
N PRO A 52 -13.93 40.30 -29.50
CA PRO A 52 -13.90 41.57 -30.22
C PRO A 52 -12.60 41.79 -31.01
N PHE A 53 -11.51 41.08 -30.65
CA PHE A 53 -10.17 41.30 -31.18
C PHE A 53 -9.63 40.11 -31.98
N VAL A 54 -10.15 38.91 -31.74
CA VAL A 54 -9.63 37.64 -32.28
C VAL A 54 -10.74 36.91 -33.04
N PRO A 55 -10.53 36.53 -34.31
CA PRO A 55 -11.48 35.71 -35.04
C PRO A 55 -11.76 34.37 -34.35
N ALA A 56 -13.02 33.92 -34.40
CA ALA A 56 -13.46 32.67 -33.77
C ALA A 56 -12.60 31.46 -34.13
N ALA A 57 -12.15 31.36 -35.39
CA ALA A 57 -11.31 30.27 -35.85
C ALA A 57 -9.96 30.22 -35.11
N VAL A 58 -9.32 31.37 -34.89
CA VAL A 58 -8.03 31.45 -34.20
C VAL A 58 -8.18 31.06 -32.74
N PHE A 59 -9.25 31.51 -32.09
CA PHE A 59 -9.55 31.11 -30.72
C PHE A 59 -9.79 29.59 -30.61
N LEU A 60 -10.58 29.01 -31.51
CA LEU A 60 -10.87 27.57 -31.52
C LEU A 60 -9.62 26.71 -31.74
N VAL A 61 -8.67 27.16 -32.58
CA VAL A 61 -7.39 26.47 -32.80
C VAL A 61 -6.60 26.30 -31.49
N VAL A 62 -6.72 27.24 -30.55
CA VAL A 62 -6.06 27.15 -29.23
C VAL A 62 -6.96 26.47 -28.20
N ALA A 63 -8.26 26.74 -28.21
CA ALA A 63 -9.21 26.23 -27.23
C ALA A 63 -9.45 24.72 -27.37
N LEU A 64 -9.53 24.19 -28.59
CA LEU A 64 -9.75 22.75 -28.85
C LEU A 64 -8.64 21.87 -28.25
N PRO A 65 -7.33 22.14 -28.48
CA PRO A 65 -6.26 21.38 -27.84
C PRO A 65 -6.31 21.44 -26.32
N VAL A 66 -6.62 22.60 -25.73
CA VAL A 66 -6.72 22.76 -24.28
C VAL A 66 -7.88 21.95 -23.72
N ALA A 67 -9.07 22.07 -24.31
CA ALA A 67 -10.24 21.30 -23.91
C ALA A 67 -10.01 19.78 -24.08
N GLY A 68 -9.40 19.36 -25.19
CA GLY A 68 -9.03 17.97 -25.45
C GLY A 68 -8.02 17.44 -24.44
N ALA A 69 -6.96 18.19 -24.13
CA ALA A 69 -5.97 17.81 -23.13
C ALA A 69 -6.60 17.70 -21.73
N THR A 70 -7.46 18.64 -21.34
CA THR A 70 -8.20 18.54 -20.06
C THR A 70 -9.11 17.33 -20.04
N ALA A 71 -9.83 17.02 -21.12
CA ALA A 71 -10.68 15.85 -21.20
C ALA A 71 -9.87 14.55 -21.07
N VAL A 72 -8.71 14.46 -21.74
CA VAL A 72 -7.79 13.33 -21.60
C VAL A 72 -7.27 13.23 -20.16
N LEU A 73 -6.88 14.33 -19.52
CA LEU A 73 -6.43 14.32 -18.13
C LEU A 73 -7.52 13.94 -17.14
N ALA A 74 -8.77 14.35 -17.38
CA ALA A 74 -9.92 14.07 -16.53
C ALA A 74 -10.40 12.61 -16.64
N LEU A 75 -10.50 12.11 -17.87
CA LEU A 75 -11.10 10.81 -18.18
C LEU A 75 -10.07 9.69 -18.29
N GLY A 76 -8.82 10.03 -18.61
CA GLY A 76 -7.76 9.07 -18.80
C GLY A 76 -7.33 8.45 -17.49
N HIS A 77 -7.23 7.12 -17.50
CA HIS A 77 -6.70 6.32 -16.41
C HIS A 77 -5.57 5.46 -16.93
N ARG A 78 -4.54 5.28 -16.11
CA ARG A 78 -3.45 4.35 -16.35
C ARG A 78 -3.09 3.69 -15.02
N ASP A 79 -3.10 2.36 -15.01
CA ASP A 79 -2.69 1.55 -13.86
C ASP A 79 -3.46 1.92 -12.56
N GLY A 80 -4.75 2.26 -12.69
CA GLY A 80 -5.62 2.67 -11.57
C GLY A 80 -5.46 4.14 -11.13
N LEU A 81 -4.50 4.88 -11.68
CA LEU A 81 -4.32 6.31 -11.42
C LEU A 81 -4.89 7.16 -12.54
N SER A 82 -5.54 8.25 -12.17
CA SER A 82 -5.98 9.28 -13.13
C SER A 82 -4.79 10.02 -13.73
N LEU A 83 -4.87 10.39 -15.01
CA LEU A 83 -3.75 11.00 -15.76
C LEU A 83 -3.32 12.35 -15.18
N ASP A 84 -4.22 13.10 -14.53
CA ASP A 84 -3.89 14.32 -13.80
C ASP A 84 -2.92 14.05 -12.61
N ARG A 85 -3.17 13.01 -11.82
CA ARG A 85 -2.30 12.58 -10.71
C ARG A 85 -0.96 12.10 -11.22
N LEU A 86 -0.95 11.34 -12.30
CA LEU A 86 0.29 10.91 -12.96
C LEU A 86 1.08 12.10 -13.51
N CYS A 87 0.42 13.07 -14.12
CA CYS A 87 1.05 14.29 -14.61
C CYS A 87 1.65 15.11 -13.46
N LEU A 88 0.92 15.26 -12.34
CA LEU A 88 1.44 15.92 -11.15
C LEU A 88 2.61 15.15 -10.52
N ALA A 89 2.55 13.83 -10.46
CA ALA A 89 3.65 12.99 -9.99
C ALA A 89 4.89 13.15 -10.88
N ALA A 90 4.71 13.15 -12.21
CA ALA A 90 5.78 13.37 -13.18
C ALA A 90 6.37 14.79 -13.08
N MET A 91 5.53 15.82 -12.92
CA MET A 91 5.98 17.20 -12.70
C MET A 91 6.78 17.32 -11.40
N ARG A 92 6.28 16.73 -10.31
CA ARG A 92 7.01 16.67 -9.03
C ARG A 92 8.33 15.96 -9.20
N GLN A 93 8.36 14.78 -9.81
CA GLN A 93 9.60 14.04 -10.01
C GLN A 93 10.61 14.79 -10.87
N ARG A 94 10.15 15.55 -11.88
CA ARG A 94 11.02 16.43 -12.68
C ARG A 94 11.56 17.62 -11.90
N THR A 95 10.80 18.15 -10.94
CA THR A 95 11.25 19.26 -10.09
C THR A 95 12.00 18.82 -8.84
N THR A 96 11.89 17.54 -8.45
CA THR A 96 12.62 16.96 -7.33
C THR A 96 14.12 16.88 -7.65
N PRO A 97 15.01 17.26 -6.71
CA PRO A 97 16.45 17.10 -6.86
C PRO A 97 16.83 15.63 -7.11
N ARG A 98 17.74 15.41 -8.07
CA ARG A 98 18.20 14.06 -8.46
C ARG A 98 19.14 13.43 -7.43
N HIS A 99 19.78 14.23 -6.58
CA HIS A 99 20.71 13.75 -5.55
C HIS A 99 20.07 13.88 -4.19
N GLN A 100 19.55 12.77 -3.68
CA GLN A 100 19.00 12.65 -2.33
C GLN A 100 19.91 11.75 -1.50
N ILE A 101 20.28 12.21 -0.31
CA ILE A 101 21.20 11.49 0.58
C ILE A 101 20.42 11.05 1.82
N ALA A 102 20.64 9.81 2.25
CA ALA A 102 20.17 9.34 3.55
C ALA A 102 20.92 10.10 4.65
N ALA A 103 20.27 11.14 5.18
CA ALA A 103 20.81 11.99 6.24
C ALA A 103 19.69 12.21 7.28
N PRO A 104 19.40 11.20 8.13
CA PRO A 104 18.36 11.29 9.16
C PRO A 104 18.58 12.51 10.08
N GLU A 105 19.84 12.81 10.38
CA GLU A 105 20.22 13.91 11.29
C GLU A 105 20.29 15.27 10.57
N GLY A 106 19.91 15.28 9.30
CA GLY A 106 20.05 16.41 8.41
C GLY A 106 21.43 16.48 7.75
N ILE A 107 21.51 17.29 6.70
CA ILE A 107 22.75 17.49 5.98
C ILE A 107 23.56 18.56 6.70
N HIS A 108 24.63 18.15 7.36
CA HIS A 108 25.57 19.09 7.94
C HIS A 108 26.34 19.81 6.82
N PRO A 109 26.40 21.15 6.83
CA PRO A 109 27.17 21.87 5.83
C PRO A 109 28.65 21.46 5.95
N PRO A 110 29.36 21.25 4.82
CA PRO A 110 30.77 20.89 4.86
C PRO A 110 31.55 22.01 5.56
N PRO A 111 32.60 21.67 6.34
CA PRO A 111 33.48 22.65 6.94
C PRO A 111 34.00 23.65 5.89
N THR A 112 34.09 24.92 6.27
CA THR A 112 34.42 26.02 5.33
C THR A 112 35.78 25.87 4.66
N TRP A 113 36.73 25.16 5.29
CA TRP A 113 38.03 24.84 4.70
C TRP A 113 37.91 23.81 3.57
N LEU A 114 37.08 22.78 3.73
CA LEU A 114 36.84 21.73 2.75
C LEU A 114 36.02 22.26 1.56
N ALA A 115 35.04 23.11 1.84
CA ALA A 115 34.20 23.74 0.82
C ALA A 115 35.00 24.57 -0.21
N ARG A 116 36.21 25.05 0.15
CA ARG A 116 37.10 25.82 -0.74
C ARG A 116 37.86 24.95 -1.74
N TYR A 117 38.10 23.69 -1.41
CA TYR A 117 38.84 22.74 -2.25
C TYR A 117 37.93 21.77 -3.01
N ALA A 118 36.64 21.73 -2.67
CA ALA A 118 35.67 20.89 -3.35
C ALA A 118 35.35 21.44 -4.74
N THR A 119 35.83 20.76 -5.77
CA THR A 119 35.51 20.99 -7.17
C THR A 119 34.60 19.87 -7.68
N THR A 120 33.42 20.19 -8.24
CA THR A 120 32.69 19.19 -9.02
C THR A 120 33.26 19.12 -10.45
N PRO A 121 33.23 17.95 -11.11
CA PRO A 121 33.72 17.79 -12.48
C PRO A 121 33.03 18.71 -13.50
N ASP A 122 31.83 19.21 -13.19
CA ASP A 122 31.06 20.17 -14.00
C ASP A 122 31.42 21.65 -13.75
N GLY A 123 32.40 21.95 -12.89
CA GLY A 123 32.77 23.34 -12.54
C GLY A 123 31.70 24.10 -11.73
N ARG A 124 30.64 23.42 -11.26
CA ARG A 124 29.64 23.98 -10.36
C ARG A 124 30.20 24.08 -8.95
N LYS A 125 29.82 25.13 -8.22
CA LYS A 125 30.16 25.19 -6.79
C LYS A 125 29.42 24.05 -6.07
N PRO A 126 30.03 23.37 -5.09
CA PRO A 126 29.38 22.32 -4.30
C PRO A 126 28.05 22.78 -3.66
N THR A 127 27.92 24.09 -3.40
CA THR A 127 26.71 24.73 -2.90
C THR A 127 25.53 24.72 -3.88
N ASP A 128 25.78 24.59 -5.18
CA ASP A 128 24.76 24.57 -6.23
C ASP A 128 24.24 23.15 -6.49
N SER A 129 25.04 22.12 -6.17
CA SER A 129 24.58 20.72 -6.08
C SER A 129 24.17 20.42 -4.65
N ALA A 130 23.19 21.17 -4.14
CA ALA A 130 22.65 20.95 -2.81
C ALA A 130 21.97 19.58 -2.78
N ALA A 131 22.67 18.59 -2.24
CA ALA A 131 22.06 17.34 -1.84
C ALA A 131 20.89 17.66 -0.90
N VAL A 132 19.77 16.99 -1.10
CA VAL A 132 18.58 17.14 -0.25
C VAL A 132 18.43 15.86 0.57
N PRO A 133 18.04 15.94 1.85
CA PRO A 133 17.82 14.73 2.63
C PRO A 133 16.72 13.90 1.97
N LEU A 134 16.97 12.60 1.85
CA LEU A 134 15.99 11.62 1.37
C LEU A 134 14.77 11.65 2.30
N GLN A 135 13.60 11.95 1.74
CA GLN A 135 12.35 11.94 2.49
C GLN A 135 11.70 10.56 2.35
N LEU A 136 11.79 9.77 3.42
CA LEU A 136 11.13 8.48 3.49
C LEU A 136 9.65 8.66 3.90
N PRO A 137 8.75 7.78 3.44
CA PRO A 137 7.33 7.79 3.84
C PRO A 137 7.11 7.58 5.34
N ALA A 138 8.04 6.88 6.00
CA ALA A 138 8.09 6.69 7.45
C ALA A 138 9.32 7.41 8.02
N ARG A 139 9.16 8.02 9.20
CA ARG A 139 10.25 8.66 9.94
C ARG A 139 11.04 7.69 10.79
N ASP A 140 10.33 6.76 11.41
CA ASP A 140 10.90 5.81 12.37
C ASP A 140 9.98 4.57 12.49
N VAL A 141 10.55 3.46 12.91
CA VAL A 141 9.83 2.21 13.24
C VAL A 141 10.29 1.79 14.63
N THR A 142 9.35 1.71 15.57
CA THR A 142 9.67 1.27 16.94
C THR A 142 9.98 -0.23 16.98
N ASP A 143 10.66 -0.68 18.03
CA ASP A 143 10.94 -2.11 18.26
C ASP A 143 9.67 -2.98 18.28
N THR A 144 8.53 -2.39 18.63
CA THR A 144 7.19 -3.01 18.64
C THR A 144 6.52 -3.08 17.26
N GLY A 145 7.19 -2.63 16.19
CA GLY A 145 6.65 -2.61 14.83
C GLY A 145 5.71 -1.43 14.51
N VAL A 146 5.72 -0.38 15.35
CA VAL A 146 4.87 0.81 15.16
C VAL A 146 5.60 1.81 14.28
N ILE A 147 4.98 2.17 13.17
CA ILE A 147 5.53 3.02 12.12
C ILE A 147 5.09 4.47 12.34
N ASP A 148 6.05 5.38 12.46
CA ASP A 148 5.80 6.82 12.53
C ASP A 148 5.70 7.42 11.13
N LEU A 149 4.49 7.82 10.73
CA LEU A 149 4.22 8.49 9.46
C LEU A 149 4.35 10.02 9.56
N GLY A 150 4.83 10.55 10.69
CA GLY A 150 4.99 11.97 10.93
C GLY A 150 3.64 12.71 10.99
N PRO A 151 3.34 13.64 10.07
CA PRO A 151 2.07 14.37 10.09
C PRO A 151 0.85 13.48 9.90
N ASP A 152 1.01 12.31 9.28
CA ASP A 152 -0.08 11.39 8.96
C ASP A 152 -0.43 10.43 10.12
N GLY A 153 0.34 10.48 11.22
CA GLY A 153 0.08 9.71 12.44
C GLY A 153 0.96 8.49 12.63
N LEU A 154 0.46 7.50 13.38
CA LEU A 154 1.11 6.21 13.60
C LEU A 154 0.40 5.13 12.79
N ALA A 155 1.13 4.08 12.41
CA ALA A 155 0.54 2.89 11.80
C ALA A 155 1.15 1.60 12.36
N VAL A 156 0.39 0.52 12.33
CA VAL A 156 0.89 -0.84 12.56
C VAL A 156 0.41 -1.73 11.43
N ILE A 157 1.24 -2.70 11.06
CA ILE A 157 0.97 -3.65 9.98
C ILE A 157 0.91 -5.06 10.58
N GLY A 158 -0.12 -5.82 10.19
CA GLY A 158 -0.16 -7.28 10.39
C GLY A 158 -0.18 -8.01 9.07
N VAL A 159 0.53 -9.12 8.96
CA VAL A 159 0.40 -10.06 7.83
C VAL A 159 -0.82 -10.94 8.07
N CYS A 160 -1.67 -11.05 7.06
CA CYS A 160 -2.87 -11.88 7.11
C CYS A 160 -2.67 -13.17 6.31
N GLY A 161 -3.03 -14.29 6.92
CA GLY A 161 -3.25 -15.55 6.22
C GLY A 161 -4.46 -15.45 5.28
N THR A 162 -4.60 -16.45 4.41
CA THR A 162 -5.77 -16.55 3.51
C THR A 162 -6.44 -17.90 3.64
N VAL A 163 -7.76 -17.92 3.48
CA VAL A 163 -8.57 -19.14 3.51
C VAL A 163 -9.10 -19.46 2.12
N ASN A 164 -9.18 -20.74 1.77
CA ASN A 164 -9.74 -21.18 0.49
C ASN A 164 -11.28 -21.20 0.55
N PHE A 165 -11.89 -20.01 0.45
CA PHE A 165 -13.32 -19.80 0.62
C PHE A 165 -14.19 -20.69 -0.29
N ALA A 166 -13.78 -20.89 -1.54
CA ALA A 166 -14.55 -21.64 -2.53
C ALA A 166 -14.62 -23.16 -2.24
N LEU A 167 -13.64 -23.70 -1.51
CA LEU A 167 -13.59 -25.11 -1.12
C LEU A 167 -14.38 -25.39 0.17
N ARG A 168 -14.93 -24.37 0.83
CA ARG A 168 -15.73 -24.51 2.05
C ARG A 168 -17.17 -24.84 1.73
N THR A 169 -17.84 -25.55 2.64
CA THR A 169 -19.29 -25.81 2.56
C THR A 169 -20.10 -24.51 2.65
N ALA A 170 -21.35 -24.51 2.20
CA ALA A 170 -22.18 -23.30 2.22
C ALA A 170 -22.37 -22.72 3.63
N THR A 171 -22.54 -23.60 4.63
CA THR A 171 -22.67 -23.22 6.05
C THR A 171 -21.38 -22.64 6.61
N GLU A 172 -20.22 -23.22 6.25
CA GLU A 172 -18.92 -22.65 6.60
C GLU A 172 -18.73 -21.28 5.94
N GLN A 173 -19.07 -21.13 4.65
CA GLN A 173 -18.99 -19.86 3.95
C GLN A 173 -19.85 -18.77 4.62
N GLU A 174 -21.09 -19.09 4.99
CA GLU A 174 -21.98 -18.17 5.70
C GLU A 174 -21.42 -17.78 7.09
N SER A 175 -20.85 -18.76 7.82
CA SER A 175 -20.16 -18.51 9.09
C SER A 175 -18.94 -17.59 8.92
N LEU A 176 -18.09 -17.85 7.90
CA LEU A 176 -16.93 -17.02 7.56
C LEU A 176 -17.35 -15.57 7.26
N VAL A 177 -18.38 -15.40 6.43
CA VAL A 177 -18.93 -14.08 6.09
C VAL A 177 -19.50 -13.39 7.32
N GLY A 178 -20.21 -14.12 8.19
CA GLY A 178 -20.78 -13.58 9.42
C GLY A 178 -19.71 -13.08 10.40
N VAL A 179 -18.62 -13.84 10.59
CA VAL A 179 -17.50 -13.43 11.46
C VAL A 179 -16.75 -12.24 10.86
N PHE A 180 -16.44 -12.29 9.56
CA PHE A 180 -15.78 -11.17 8.88
C PHE A 180 -16.64 -9.91 8.95
N GLY A 181 -17.96 -10.04 8.78
CA GLY A 181 -18.93 -8.97 9.01
C GLY A 181 -18.82 -8.39 10.43
N ARG A 182 -18.78 -9.23 11.48
CA ARG A 182 -18.60 -8.77 12.87
C ARG A 182 -17.30 -7.99 13.06
N TYR A 183 -16.20 -8.45 12.46
CA TYR A 183 -14.93 -7.71 12.47
C TYR A 183 -15.11 -6.32 11.83
N LEU A 184 -15.72 -6.24 10.64
CA LEU A 184 -15.96 -4.95 9.98
C LEU A 184 -16.85 -4.01 10.82
N HIS A 185 -17.83 -4.54 11.54
CA HIS A 185 -18.70 -3.75 12.42
C HIS A 185 -18.00 -3.31 13.72
N SER A 186 -16.90 -3.95 14.11
CA SER A 186 -16.13 -3.56 15.31
C SER A 186 -15.12 -2.44 15.04
N LEU A 187 -14.84 -2.16 13.76
CA LEU A 187 -13.90 -1.12 13.35
C LEU A 187 -14.37 0.28 13.77
N THR A 188 -13.56 0.92 14.61
CA THR A 188 -13.78 2.31 15.07
C THR A 188 -12.94 3.34 14.30
N ALA A 189 -12.16 2.89 13.32
CA ALA A 189 -11.25 3.69 12.51
C ALA A 189 -11.06 3.05 11.13
N PRO A 190 -10.63 3.81 10.13
CA PRO A 190 -10.33 3.25 8.81
C PRO A 190 -9.23 2.20 8.92
N VAL A 191 -9.48 1.05 8.31
CA VAL A 191 -8.51 -0.02 8.10
C VAL A 191 -8.21 -0.12 6.61
N GLN A 192 -6.97 -0.46 6.27
CA GLN A 192 -6.57 -0.73 4.90
C GLN A 192 -6.16 -2.19 4.78
N ILE A 193 -6.77 -2.90 3.82
CA ILE A 193 -6.38 -4.26 3.45
C ILE A 193 -5.60 -4.14 2.15
N LEU A 194 -4.29 -4.37 2.22
CA LEU A 194 -3.41 -4.28 1.07
C LEU A 194 -3.06 -5.69 0.59
N VAL A 195 -3.48 -6.03 -0.63
CA VAL A 195 -3.13 -7.29 -1.28
C VAL A 195 -2.04 -7.04 -2.31
N ARG A 196 -0.88 -7.65 -2.10
CA ARG A 196 0.30 -7.51 -2.97
C ARG A 196 0.56 -8.83 -3.67
N ALA A 197 0.87 -8.77 -4.96
CA ALA A 197 1.41 -9.87 -5.72
C ALA A 197 2.89 -9.57 -5.98
N GLU A 198 3.76 -10.43 -5.48
CA GLU A 198 5.21 -10.19 -5.45
C GLU A 198 5.94 -11.33 -6.12
N ARG A 199 7.01 -11.01 -6.85
CA ARG A 199 7.85 -12.04 -7.47
C ARG A 199 8.61 -12.78 -6.37
N LEU A 200 8.45 -14.10 -6.36
CA LEU A 200 9.07 -15.00 -5.40
C LEU A 200 10.48 -15.36 -5.90
N ASP A 201 11.49 -15.06 -5.11
CA ASP A 201 12.86 -15.52 -5.36
C ASP A 201 13.12 -16.81 -4.58
N LEU A 202 13.41 -17.91 -5.28
CA LEU A 202 13.71 -19.21 -4.65
C LEU A 202 15.21 -19.49 -4.54
N ASN A 203 16.09 -18.58 -5.00
CA ASN A 203 17.52 -18.85 -5.11
C ASN A 203 18.15 -19.25 -3.76
N ALA A 204 17.75 -18.61 -2.67
CA ALA A 204 18.27 -18.91 -1.34
C ALA A 204 17.86 -20.33 -0.88
N GLN A 205 16.60 -20.71 -1.08
CA GLN A 205 16.05 -22.01 -0.69
C GLN A 205 16.63 -23.13 -1.55
N ILE A 206 16.81 -22.87 -2.84
CA ILE A 206 17.47 -23.81 -3.76
C ILE A 206 18.92 -24.03 -3.30
N ALA A 207 19.64 -22.96 -2.95
CA ALA A 207 21.00 -23.08 -2.42
C ALA A 207 21.04 -23.87 -1.11
N GLU A 208 20.12 -23.59 -0.19
CA GLU A 208 19.98 -24.32 1.08
C GLU A 208 19.71 -25.81 0.85
N LEU A 209 18.83 -26.17 -0.10
CA LEU A 209 18.59 -27.57 -0.46
C LEU A 209 19.87 -28.26 -0.97
N TYR A 210 20.66 -27.59 -1.82
CA TYR A 210 21.94 -28.15 -2.28
C TYR A 210 22.97 -28.29 -1.16
N GLU A 211 23.01 -27.34 -0.23
CA GLU A 211 23.91 -27.36 0.92
C GLU A 211 23.54 -28.45 1.94
N CYS A 212 22.25 -28.66 2.18
CA CYS A 212 21.74 -29.65 3.13
C CYS A 212 21.67 -31.07 2.56
N ALA A 213 21.52 -31.24 1.24
CA ALA A 213 21.38 -32.55 0.60
C ALA A 213 22.47 -33.58 0.99
N PRO A 214 23.79 -33.24 1.03
CA PRO A 214 24.85 -34.17 1.42
C PRO A 214 24.79 -34.60 2.90
N ALA A 215 24.11 -33.84 3.76
CA ALA A 215 23.99 -34.16 5.18
C ALA A 215 22.83 -35.13 5.47
N LEU A 216 22.02 -35.49 4.47
CA LEU A 216 20.89 -36.39 4.64
C LEU A 216 21.36 -37.83 4.94
N PRO A 217 20.67 -38.55 5.85
CA PRO A 217 21.14 -39.83 6.38
C PRO A 217 21.12 -40.99 5.37
N HIS A 218 20.41 -40.85 4.24
CA HIS A 218 20.25 -41.91 3.24
C HIS A 218 20.50 -41.38 1.82
N PRO A 219 21.27 -42.09 0.97
CA PRO A 219 21.64 -41.60 -0.36
C PRO A 219 20.44 -41.36 -1.30
N ALA A 220 19.33 -42.10 -1.11
CA ALA A 220 18.11 -41.84 -1.86
C ALA A 220 17.44 -40.50 -1.47
N LEU A 221 17.55 -40.06 -0.21
CA LEU A 221 17.03 -38.76 0.24
C LEU A 221 17.90 -37.63 -0.31
N GLU A 222 19.22 -37.80 -0.29
CA GLU A 222 20.17 -36.90 -0.92
C GLU A 222 19.89 -36.72 -2.42
N ALA A 223 19.68 -37.82 -3.15
CA ALA A 223 19.32 -37.77 -4.57
C ALA A 223 17.98 -37.06 -4.81
N ALA A 224 16.95 -37.36 -4.00
CA ALA A 224 15.63 -36.72 -4.10
C ALA A 224 15.68 -35.23 -3.79
N ALA A 225 16.48 -34.79 -2.81
CA ALA A 225 16.66 -33.38 -2.48
C ALA A 225 17.31 -32.61 -3.62
N ARG A 226 18.32 -33.20 -4.29
CA ARG A 226 18.95 -32.58 -5.48
C ARG A 226 17.99 -32.51 -6.66
N GLU A 227 17.28 -33.59 -6.96
CA GLU A 227 16.28 -33.60 -8.03
C GLU A 227 15.18 -32.56 -7.78
N HIS A 228 14.78 -32.38 -6.52
CA HIS A 228 13.84 -31.33 -6.14
C HIS A 228 14.41 -29.93 -6.37
N ALA A 229 15.66 -29.67 -5.95
CA ALA A 229 16.33 -28.40 -6.22
C ALA A 229 16.45 -28.11 -7.73
N ASP A 230 16.85 -29.10 -8.53
CA ASP A 230 16.93 -29.01 -10.00
C ASP A 230 15.56 -28.70 -10.62
N TYR A 231 14.49 -29.32 -10.10
CA TYR A 231 13.11 -29.04 -10.51
C TYR A 231 12.71 -27.60 -10.18
N LEU A 232 13.03 -27.09 -9.00
CA LEU A 232 12.73 -25.71 -8.60
C LEU A 232 13.46 -24.69 -9.46
N VAL A 233 14.72 -24.95 -9.84
CA VAL A 233 15.47 -24.14 -10.82
C VAL A 233 14.72 -24.12 -12.16
N ALA A 234 14.39 -25.31 -12.68
CA ALA A 234 13.68 -25.42 -13.96
C ALA A 234 12.29 -24.76 -13.93
N LEU A 235 11.62 -24.74 -12.77
CA LEU A 235 10.33 -24.09 -12.58
C LEU A 235 10.47 -22.56 -12.58
N ALA A 236 11.44 -22.03 -11.85
CA ALA A 236 11.73 -20.60 -11.77
C ALA A 236 12.13 -20.01 -13.13
N ASP A 237 12.82 -20.78 -13.97
CA ASP A 237 13.20 -20.36 -15.34
C ASP A 237 12.02 -20.33 -16.32
N ARG A 238 10.96 -21.10 -16.06
CA ARG A 238 9.83 -21.26 -17.00
C ARG A 238 8.61 -20.42 -16.65
N VAL A 239 8.43 -20.08 -15.37
CA VAL A 239 7.22 -19.44 -14.87
C VAL A 239 7.57 -18.30 -13.92
N ASP A 240 6.92 -17.15 -14.08
CA ASP A 240 6.96 -16.10 -13.06
C ASP A 240 6.23 -16.58 -11.80
N LEU A 241 7.00 -16.97 -10.79
CA LEU A 241 6.48 -17.37 -9.49
C LEU A 241 6.04 -16.13 -8.72
N LEU A 242 4.75 -16.06 -8.40
CA LEU A 242 4.16 -14.97 -7.64
C LEU A 242 3.67 -15.47 -6.29
N ARG A 243 4.03 -14.76 -5.23
CA ARG A 243 3.41 -14.92 -3.91
C ARG A 243 2.39 -13.81 -3.68
N ARG A 244 1.30 -14.14 -3.00
CA ARG A 244 0.32 -13.15 -2.54
C ARG A 244 0.57 -12.84 -1.08
N GLN A 245 0.88 -11.59 -0.77
CA GLN A 245 0.97 -11.10 0.60
C GLN A 245 -0.28 -10.25 0.89
N VAL A 246 -1.00 -10.57 1.96
CA VAL A 246 -2.13 -9.75 2.44
C VAL A 246 -1.69 -9.04 3.70
N LEU A 247 -1.80 -7.72 3.72
CA LEU A 247 -1.40 -6.87 4.83
C LEU A 247 -2.61 -6.13 5.37
N LEU A 248 -2.79 -6.18 6.68
CA LEU A 248 -3.73 -5.36 7.43
C LEU A 248 -3.01 -4.15 8.00
N VAL A 249 -3.33 -2.97 7.49
CA VAL A 249 -2.72 -1.71 7.92
C VAL A 249 -3.73 -0.93 8.74
N LEU A 250 -3.39 -0.72 10.02
CA LEU A 250 -4.16 0.08 10.97
C LEU A 250 -3.45 1.41 11.16
N ARG A 251 -4.17 2.52 10.98
CA ARG A 251 -3.62 3.88 11.15
C ARG A 251 -4.35 4.64 12.23
N GLU A 252 -3.58 5.39 13.03
CA GLU A 252 -4.10 6.29 14.05
C GLU A 252 -3.53 7.71 13.81
N PRO A 253 -4.38 8.67 13.40
CA PRO A 253 -3.93 10.04 13.21
C PRO A 253 -3.54 10.68 14.55
N LEU A 254 -2.31 11.19 14.66
CA LEU A 254 -1.81 11.87 15.87
C LEU A 254 -2.31 13.32 16.00
N LEU A 255 -2.65 13.92 14.87
CA LEU A 255 -3.31 15.21 14.78
C LEU A 255 -4.66 14.95 14.14
N SER A 256 -5.73 15.29 14.85
CA SER A 256 -7.07 15.35 14.29
C SER A 256 -7.08 16.38 13.17
N HIS A 257 -6.67 15.97 11.97
CA HIS A 257 -7.17 16.63 10.78
C HIS A 257 -8.66 16.33 10.83
N SER A 258 -9.46 17.33 11.16
CA SER A 258 -10.88 17.32 10.87
C SER A 258 -11.03 17.09 9.37
N SER A 259 -11.05 15.82 8.97
CA SER A 259 -11.49 15.37 7.66
C SER A 259 -12.96 15.03 7.79
N ASN A 260 -13.77 16.04 8.13
CA ASN A 260 -15.15 16.08 7.69
C ASN A 260 -15.18 17.03 6.48
N PRO A 261 -15.27 16.54 5.24
CA PRO A 261 -15.63 17.37 4.09
C PRO A 261 -17.15 17.42 3.92
N ALA A 262 -17.91 17.50 5.02
CA ALA A 262 -19.35 17.69 4.99
C ALA A 262 -19.81 18.40 6.27
N GLU A 263 -20.72 19.36 6.08
CA GLU A 263 -21.41 20.21 7.05
C GLU A 263 -20.65 21.42 7.63
N GLY A 264 -21.00 22.59 7.08
CA GLY A 264 -20.54 23.90 7.53
C GLY A 264 -20.89 24.99 6.52
N ASP A 265 -22.19 25.26 6.42
CA ASP A 265 -22.82 26.35 5.68
C ASP A 265 -22.12 27.72 5.92
N GLY A 266 -21.94 28.52 4.88
CA GLY A 266 -21.26 29.81 4.97
C GLY A 266 -20.66 30.32 3.67
N ALA A 267 -21.51 30.91 2.83
CA ALA A 267 -21.14 31.65 1.64
C ALA A 267 -20.10 32.77 1.91
N GLY A 268 -19.00 32.76 1.15
CA GLY A 268 -18.03 33.86 1.10
C GLY A 268 -16.97 33.60 0.01
N PRO A 269 -16.62 34.60 -0.82
CA PRO A 269 -15.78 34.38 -1.99
C PRO A 269 -14.31 34.22 -1.57
N ARG A 270 -13.78 32.99 -1.68
CA ARG A 270 -12.35 32.75 -1.46
C ARG A 270 -11.60 33.12 -2.75
N THR A 271 -10.97 34.28 -2.69
CA THR A 271 -10.12 34.85 -3.73
C THR A 271 -8.91 33.95 -4.03
N LEU A 272 -8.58 33.88 -5.33
CA LEU A 272 -7.49 33.13 -5.95
C LEU A 272 -6.11 33.79 -5.72
N THR A 273 -5.70 33.95 -4.46
CA THR A 273 -4.35 34.46 -4.14
C THR A 273 -3.74 33.68 -2.99
N GLY A 274 -2.84 32.73 -3.32
CA GLY A 274 -2.18 31.94 -2.28
C GLY A 274 -1.31 30.77 -2.71
N PHE A 275 -0.61 30.80 -3.86
CA PHE A 275 0.54 29.91 -4.10
C PHE A 275 1.77 30.35 -3.27
N ALA A 276 1.55 30.64 -1.99
CA ALA A 276 2.61 30.96 -1.06
C ALA A 276 3.21 29.65 -0.54
N ARG A 277 4.46 29.40 -0.95
CA ARG A 277 5.46 28.54 -0.32
C ARG A 277 4.98 27.92 0.99
N ARG A 278 4.79 26.59 1.00
CA ARG A 278 4.81 25.78 2.24
C ARG A 278 6.15 26.03 2.93
N ARG A 279 6.22 27.08 3.75
CA ARG A 279 7.24 27.22 4.78
C ARG A 279 7.15 25.94 5.60
N HIS A 280 8.29 25.28 5.79
CA HIS A 280 8.52 24.34 6.88
C HIS A 280 8.25 25.10 8.19
N SER A 281 6.98 25.29 8.55
CA SER A 281 6.61 25.61 9.92
C SER A 281 7.00 24.40 10.72
N ARG A 282 7.86 24.57 11.75
CA ARG A 282 8.05 23.58 12.82
C ARG A 282 6.65 23.14 13.25
N GLN A 283 6.23 21.97 12.82
CA GLN A 283 4.95 21.41 13.19
C GLN A 283 5.00 21.11 14.68
N PRO A 284 3.94 21.38 15.45
CA PRO A 284 3.87 20.98 16.83
C PRO A 284 3.99 19.46 16.88
N SER A 285 5.10 18.96 17.38
CA SER A 285 5.25 17.53 17.69
C SER A 285 4.17 17.18 18.70
N ALA A 286 3.29 16.23 18.36
CA ALA A 286 2.32 15.69 19.30
C ALA A 286 3.04 15.31 20.60
N SER A 287 2.41 15.59 21.75
CA SER A 287 3.02 15.29 23.04
C SER A 287 3.37 13.80 23.12
N ALA A 288 4.45 13.46 23.82
CA ALA A 288 4.83 12.06 24.00
C ALA A 288 3.70 11.22 24.63
N ALA A 289 2.84 11.83 25.47
CA ALA A 289 1.68 11.18 26.04
C ALA A 289 0.61 10.84 24.98
N THR A 290 0.31 11.77 24.07
CA THR A 290 -0.62 11.54 22.95
C THR A 290 -0.13 10.41 22.06
N ARG A 291 1.18 10.38 21.79
CA ARG A 291 1.79 9.33 20.98
C ARG A 291 1.66 7.95 21.62
N ARG A 292 2.00 7.81 22.91
CA ARG A 292 1.82 6.53 23.64
C ARG A 292 0.37 6.07 23.70
N ALA A 293 -0.57 7.00 23.85
CA ALA A 293 -1.99 6.67 23.85
C ALA A 293 -2.48 6.18 22.48
N ALA A 294 -1.97 6.77 21.39
CA ALA A 294 -2.25 6.34 20.02
C ALA A 294 -1.65 4.96 19.73
N GLU A 295 -0.41 4.73 20.16
CA GLU A 295 0.27 3.42 20.08
C GLU A 295 -0.54 2.32 20.80
N ALA A 296 -0.93 2.55 22.05
CA ALA A 296 -1.74 1.59 22.81
C ALA A 296 -3.09 1.26 22.13
N ARG A 297 -3.72 2.24 21.46
CA ARG A 297 -4.95 2.00 20.69
C ARG A 297 -4.70 1.17 19.44
N LEU A 298 -3.60 1.39 18.73
CA LEU A 298 -3.21 0.59 17.57
C LEU A 298 -2.94 -0.86 17.96
N THR A 299 -2.13 -1.09 19.00
CA THR A 299 -1.86 -2.43 19.51
C THR A 299 -3.14 -3.14 19.91
N ARG A 300 -4.04 -2.47 20.64
CA ARG A 300 -5.33 -3.05 21.02
C ARG A 300 -6.19 -3.43 19.81
N ARG A 301 -6.27 -2.57 18.78
CA ARG A 301 -7.03 -2.86 17.56
C ARG A 301 -6.44 -4.01 16.76
N LEU A 302 -5.11 -4.15 16.77
CA LEU A 302 -4.45 -5.27 16.13
C LEU A 302 -4.76 -6.58 16.88
N THR A 303 -4.69 -6.57 18.21
CA THR A 303 -5.09 -7.72 19.03
C THR A 303 -6.54 -8.10 18.80
N GLU A 304 -7.45 -7.12 18.72
CA GLU A 304 -8.85 -7.36 18.38
C GLU A 304 -9.01 -8.01 17.00
N ALA A 305 -8.23 -7.59 16.00
CA ALA A 305 -8.21 -8.23 14.69
C ALA A 305 -7.72 -9.68 14.76
N VAL A 306 -6.67 -9.97 15.53
CA VAL A 306 -6.15 -11.33 15.78
C VAL A 306 -7.23 -12.22 16.41
N GLU A 307 -7.90 -11.72 17.45
CA GLU A 307 -8.92 -12.48 18.20
C GLU A 307 -10.19 -12.73 17.38
N LEU A 308 -10.63 -11.76 16.58
CA LEU A 308 -11.85 -11.88 15.78
C LEU A 308 -11.65 -12.69 14.49
N LEU A 309 -10.47 -12.61 13.87
CA LEU A 309 -10.17 -13.28 12.60
C LEU A 309 -9.54 -14.68 12.79
N GLY A 310 -8.86 -14.92 13.92
CA GLY A 310 -8.25 -16.21 14.23
C GLY A 310 -9.23 -17.40 14.15
N PRO A 311 -10.44 -17.34 14.75
CA PRO A 311 -11.41 -18.45 14.72
C PRO A 311 -11.89 -18.85 13.33
N ILE A 312 -11.77 -17.96 12.32
CA ILE A 312 -12.12 -18.27 10.93
C ILE A 312 -10.94 -18.76 10.09
N GLY A 313 -9.79 -19.01 10.72
CA GLY A 313 -8.58 -19.48 10.05
C GLY A 313 -7.84 -18.38 9.28
N ILE A 314 -8.19 -17.10 9.50
CA ILE A 314 -7.42 -15.96 9.01
C ILE A 314 -6.47 -15.58 10.14
N THR A 315 -5.24 -16.10 10.09
CA THR A 315 -4.18 -15.70 11.01
C THR A 315 -3.81 -14.24 10.75
N VAL A 316 -3.61 -13.47 11.82
CA VAL A 316 -3.05 -12.11 11.73
C VAL A 316 -1.79 -12.11 12.57
N THR A 317 -0.63 -11.90 11.96
CA THR A 317 0.67 -11.85 12.64
C THR A 317 1.15 -10.40 12.67
N PRO A 318 1.33 -9.78 13.86
CA PRO A 318 1.88 -8.43 13.95
C PRO A 318 3.32 -8.44 13.43
N LEU A 319 3.66 -7.48 12.57
CA LEU A 319 5.03 -7.36 12.07
C LEU A 319 5.94 -6.76 13.15
N ASP A 320 7.13 -7.32 13.30
CA ASP A 320 8.19 -6.70 14.10
C ASP A 320 8.83 -5.50 13.36
N ALA A 321 9.76 -4.81 14.02
CA ALA A 321 10.43 -3.65 13.44
C ALA A 321 11.18 -3.98 12.14
N GLY A 322 11.83 -5.15 12.08
CA GLY A 322 12.61 -5.60 10.92
C GLY A 322 11.71 -5.95 9.74
N GLU A 323 10.64 -6.70 9.99
CA GLU A 323 9.66 -7.10 8.99
C GLU A 323 8.86 -5.90 8.47
N ALA A 324 8.43 -4.99 9.36
CA ALA A 324 7.77 -3.75 8.95
C ALA A 324 8.69 -2.89 8.07
N THR A 325 9.97 -2.80 8.42
CA THR A 325 10.98 -2.11 7.59
C THR A 325 11.17 -2.80 6.24
N ALA A 326 11.20 -4.13 6.20
CA ALA A 326 11.31 -4.90 4.96
C ALA A 326 10.10 -4.67 4.04
N VAL A 327 8.89 -4.65 4.60
CA VAL A 327 7.65 -4.35 3.86
C VAL A 327 7.69 -2.92 3.30
N LEU A 328 8.10 -1.93 4.10
CA LEU A 328 8.24 -0.54 3.66
C LEU A 328 9.30 -0.38 2.56
N SER A 329 10.45 -1.05 2.71
CA SER A 329 11.53 -1.05 1.73
C SER A 329 11.06 -1.66 0.40
N ALA A 330 10.37 -2.80 0.46
CA ALA A 330 9.80 -3.45 -0.72
C ALA A 330 8.73 -2.59 -1.40
N ALA A 331 7.92 -1.85 -0.62
CA ALA A 331 6.97 -0.90 -1.19
C ALA A 331 7.65 0.29 -1.89
N CYS A 332 8.86 0.67 -1.46
CA CYS A 332 9.66 1.73 -2.07
C CYS A 332 10.53 1.24 -3.25
N ASN A 333 10.67 -0.07 -3.43
CA ASN A 333 11.42 -0.70 -4.52
C ASN A 333 10.54 -1.73 -5.24
N PRO A 334 9.71 -1.31 -6.21
CA PRO A 334 8.75 -2.19 -6.87
C PRO A 334 9.40 -3.30 -7.70
N ASP A 335 10.66 -3.13 -8.11
CA ASP A 335 11.42 -4.14 -8.87
C ASP A 335 12.21 -5.09 -7.95
N GLY A 336 12.13 -4.88 -6.63
CA GLY A 336 12.79 -5.72 -5.64
C GLY A 336 12.19 -7.12 -5.61
N LEU A 337 13.04 -8.14 -5.79
CA LEU A 337 12.65 -9.51 -5.51
C LEU A 337 12.62 -9.71 -4.00
N LEU A 338 11.53 -10.27 -3.49
CA LEU A 338 11.43 -10.59 -2.07
C LEU A 338 11.96 -11.98 -1.82
N ARG A 339 12.83 -12.06 -0.81
CA ARG A 339 13.16 -13.35 -0.22
C ARG A 339 11.90 -13.96 0.38
N PRO A 340 11.76 -15.28 0.35
CA PRO A 340 10.67 -15.94 1.03
C PRO A 340 10.74 -15.63 2.52
N SER A 341 9.58 -15.38 3.12
CA SER A 341 9.50 -14.99 4.53
C SER A 341 9.85 -16.19 5.41
N SER A 342 10.31 -15.92 6.64
CA SER A 342 10.59 -16.90 7.71
C SER A 342 9.41 -17.81 8.07
N GLU A 343 8.20 -17.52 7.59
CA GLU A 343 7.03 -18.40 7.68
C GLU A 343 7.10 -19.65 6.77
N ILE A 344 8.03 -19.70 5.82
CA ILE A 344 8.29 -20.94 5.09
C ILE A 344 9.25 -21.76 5.93
N ALA A 345 8.80 -22.94 6.34
CA ALA A 345 9.60 -23.91 7.05
C ALA A 345 10.97 -24.06 6.40
N GLY A 346 12.04 -24.00 7.21
CA GLY A 346 13.41 -24.24 6.76
C GLY A 346 13.57 -25.62 6.12
N ALA A 347 14.64 -25.86 5.36
CA ALA A 347 14.82 -27.15 4.69
C ALA A 347 14.89 -28.35 5.67
N ASP A 348 15.23 -28.07 6.92
CA ASP A 348 15.32 -29.00 8.05
C ASP A 348 14.07 -29.00 8.97
N GLU A 349 13.12 -28.09 8.73
CA GLU A 349 11.94 -27.95 9.57
C GLU A 349 10.81 -28.88 9.08
N VAL A 350 10.42 -29.82 9.94
CA VAL A 350 9.31 -30.74 9.64
C VAL A 350 8.02 -29.93 9.62
N ILE A 351 7.40 -29.82 8.45
CA ILE A 351 6.05 -29.23 8.29
C ILE A 351 5.04 -30.17 8.96
N THR A 352 4.87 -30.06 10.27
CA THR A 352 3.73 -30.64 10.96
C THR A 352 2.57 -29.66 10.82
N ALA A 353 1.51 -30.06 10.13
CA ALA A 353 0.25 -29.37 10.28
C ALA A 353 -0.08 -29.38 11.78
N THR A 354 -0.25 -28.21 12.40
CA THR A 354 -0.85 -28.13 13.74
C THR A 354 -2.31 -28.56 13.61
N THR A 355 -2.55 -29.86 13.54
CA THR A 355 -3.84 -30.45 13.87
C THR A 355 -4.09 -30.10 15.32
N GLY A 356 -5.10 -29.26 15.56
CA GLY A 356 -5.69 -29.13 16.90
C GLY A 356 -6.01 -30.52 17.46
N PRO A 357 -6.10 -30.65 18.80
CA PRO A 357 -6.22 -31.94 19.46
C PRO A 357 -7.40 -32.72 18.86
N TYR A 358 -7.08 -33.84 18.24
CA TYR A 358 -8.04 -34.85 17.81
C TYR A 358 -8.57 -35.48 19.11
N GLU A 359 -9.78 -35.09 19.53
CA GLU A 359 -10.48 -35.81 20.58
C GLU A 359 -10.83 -37.20 20.03
N ASP A 360 -10.03 -38.20 20.42
CA ASP A 360 -10.34 -39.61 20.27
C ASP A 360 -11.64 -39.91 21.02
N HIS A 361 -12.76 -39.91 20.30
CA HIS A 361 -13.96 -40.59 20.75
C HIS A 361 -13.76 -42.11 20.59
N GLU A 362 -12.98 -42.70 21.49
CA GLU A 362 -13.06 -44.14 21.74
C GLU A 362 -14.41 -44.44 22.40
N GLY A 363 -15.25 -45.16 21.66
CA GLY A 363 -16.51 -45.69 22.15
C GLY A 363 -16.31 -46.63 23.34
N ARG A 364 -16.93 -46.28 24.46
CA ARG A 364 -17.12 -47.18 25.60
C ARG A 364 -18.61 -47.46 25.73
N GLU A 365 -19.05 -48.61 25.23
CA GLU A 365 -20.36 -49.18 25.60
C GLU A 365 -20.36 -49.47 27.11
N PRO A 366 -21.41 -49.08 27.85
CA PRO A 366 -21.59 -49.48 29.24
C PRO A 366 -22.33 -50.83 29.34
N PRO A 367 -22.14 -51.58 30.45
CA PRO A 367 -22.74 -52.90 30.67
C PRO A 367 -24.26 -52.87 30.91
#